data_AF-A0A7S1LNX1-F1
#
_entry.id   AF-A0A7S1LNX1-F1
#
_cell.length_a   1.000
_cell.length_b   1.000
_cell.length_c   1.000
_cell.angle_alpha   90.00
_cell.angle_beta   90.00
_cell.angle_gamma   90.00
#
_symmetry.space_group_name_H-M   'P 1'
#
loop_
_entity.id
_entity.type
_entity.pdbx_description
1 polymer ?
#
loop_
_entity_poly.entity_id
_entity_poly.type
_entity_poly.pdbx_seq_one_letter_code
_entity_poly.pdbx_strand_id
1 'polypeptide(L)'
;FGRARWTDPNLGDGVEGVVGALEFNSIRAGRGIAELSPADDLECVGWLMLRCVIGYLPWKRRIAEFKRGNVAREVFGEHISREKEEYLESGCAQRNLRYRYCPGELKDFLLSVHGLAGDEPDYAALLALLSGGSTGAWERLVRDLNRMGTSFAPTVVVAARGEVSWRPHHFAADAEASAAVPQGQHVRVTGRERWCEGGGQWLEVERVWAPELPMALLEQSWIRVADGRGALLVPLASEETSETPETTSRFFLVGSWDDWALPLPLEPSTAGASTYCATVELGSGSGPLELQVLQDGDWSRRYYPKYRGADFEVCGPADADGINFRVRPPPGCERLRVTWDPRGQRRLEWHFS
;
A
#
# COMPACT_ATOMS: atom_id res chain seq x y z
N PHE A 1 -26.56 -11.83 -22.47
CA PHE A 1 -25.39 -11.01 -22.89
C PHE A 1 -24.77 -11.65 -24.12
N GLY A 2 -24.76 -10.94 -25.27
CA GLY A 2 -24.15 -11.47 -26.50
C GLY A 2 -22.63 -11.60 -26.33
N ARG A 3 -22.05 -12.71 -26.82
CA ARG A 3 -20.58 -12.94 -26.83
C ARG A 3 -19.89 -11.87 -27.67
N ALA A 4 -19.48 -10.77 -27.04
CA ALA A 4 -18.58 -9.81 -27.66
C ALA A 4 -17.19 -10.47 -27.76
N ARG A 5 -16.77 -10.83 -28.98
CA ARG A 5 -15.37 -11.15 -29.23
C ARG A 5 -14.59 -9.84 -29.14
N TRP A 6 -13.88 -9.65 -28.04
CA TRP A 6 -12.83 -8.64 -27.97
C TRP A 6 -11.64 -9.17 -28.77
N THR A 7 -11.22 -8.47 -29.81
CA THR A 7 -9.94 -8.71 -30.48
C THR A 7 -9.03 -7.55 -30.13
N ASP A 8 -7.89 -7.84 -29.48
CA ASP A 8 -6.85 -6.84 -29.25
C ASP A 8 -6.12 -6.60 -30.58
N PRO A 9 -6.20 -5.40 -31.18
CA PRO A 9 -5.61 -5.12 -32.48
C PRO A 9 -4.07 -5.20 -32.49
N ASN A 10 -3.41 -5.35 -31.34
CA ASN A 10 -1.96 -5.46 -31.23
C ASN A 10 -1.45 -6.92 -31.19
N LEU A 11 -2.33 -7.91 -31.07
CA LEU A 11 -1.98 -9.32 -31.16
C LEU A 11 -2.16 -9.76 -32.62
N GLY A 12 -1.06 -9.99 -33.33
CA GLY A 12 -1.07 -10.37 -34.73
C GLY A 12 -1.96 -11.60 -35.01
N ASP A 13 -2.59 -11.59 -36.19
CA ASP A 13 -3.47 -12.66 -36.68
C ASP A 13 -2.78 -14.03 -36.55
N GLY A 14 -3.20 -14.85 -35.58
CA GLY A 14 -2.72 -16.22 -35.45
C GLY A 14 -2.64 -16.80 -34.03
N VAL A 15 -2.79 -15.99 -32.98
CA VAL A 15 -2.88 -16.50 -31.61
C VAL A 15 -4.34 -16.45 -31.15
N GLU A 16 -5.07 -17.56 -31.31
CA GLU A 16 -6.33 -17.79 -30.59
C GLU A 16 -6.05 -17.96 -29.09
N GLY A 17 -5.58 -16.89 -28.44
CA GLY A 17 -5.28 -16.85 -27.03
C GLY A 17 -6.49 -16.35 -26.24
N VAL A 18 -6.66 -16.89 -25.02
CA VAL A 18 -7.68 -16.44 -24.06
C VAL A 18 -7.63 -14.92 -23.91
N VAL A 19 -8.62 -14.24 -24.50
CA VAL A 19 -8.77 -12.79 -24.48
C VAL A 19 -9.23 -12.37 -23.10
N GLY A 20 -8.50 -11.47 -22.45
CA GLY A 20 -8.89 -10.92 -21.16
C GLY A 20 -7.77 -10.20 -20.43
N ALA A 21 -8.13 -9.27 -19.55
CA ALA A 21 -7.18 -8.64 -18.67
C ALA A 21 -6.85 -9.61 -17.53
N LEU A 22 -5.62 -10.15 -17.50
CA LEU A 22 -5.16 -11.10 -16.48
C LEU A 22 -5.40 -10.61 -15.05
N GLU A 23 -5.40 -9.29 -14.84
CA GLU A 23 -5.76 -8.66 -13.56
C GLU A 23 -7.13 -9.13 -13.05
N PHE A 24 -8.11 -9.29 -13.94
CA PHE A 24 -9.52 -9.50 -13.60
C PHE A 24 -10.06 -10.87 -14.01
N ASN A 25 -9.39 -11.63 -14.87
CA ASN A 25 -9.85 -12.97 -15.27
C ASN A 25 -10.22 -13.86 -14.07
N SER A 26 -11.22 -14.73 -14.20
CA SER A 26 -11.49 -15.75 -13.19
C SER A 26 -10.28 -16.69 -13.01
N ILE A 27 -10.20 -17.34 -11.84
CA ILE A 27 -9.20 -18.39 -11.55
C ILE A 27 -9.24 -19.49 -12.62
N ARG A 28 -10.45 -19.90 -13.04
CA ARG A 28 -10.63 -20.91 -14.08
C ARG A 28 -10.14 -20.44 -15.45
N ALA A 29 -10.44 -19.20 -15.83
CA ALA A 29 -9.96 -18.60 -17.07
C ALA A 29 -8.43 -18.49 -17.10
N GLY A 30 -7.80 -18.15 -15.97
CA GLY A 30 -6.34 -18.10 -15.84
C GLY A 30 -5.67 -19.47 -16.01
N ARG A 31 -6.39 -20.56 -15.74
CA ARG A 31 -5.94 -21.96 -16.00
C ARG A 31 -6.18 -22.45 -17.42
N GLY A 32 -6.67 -21.59 -18.32
CA GLY A 32 -6.89 -21.95 -19.72
C GLY A 32 -8.12 -22.83 -19.96
N ILE A 33 -9.12 -22.80 -19.06
CA ILE A 33 -10.41 -23.44 -19.34
C ILE A 33 -11.09 -22.76 -20.54
N ALA A 34 -11.44 -23.57 -21.55
CA ALA A 34 -11.98 -23.06 -22.81
C ALA A 34 -13.42 -22.53 -22.70
N GLU A 35 -14.26 -23.14 -21.86
CA GLU A 35 -15.65 -22.75 -21.68
C GLU A 35 -15.84 -21.98 -20.38
N LEU A 36 -16.05 -20.67 -20.52
CA LEU A 36 -16.39 -19.77 -19.42
C LEU A 36 -17.89 -19.87 -19.10
N SER A 37 -18.18 -19.87 -17.81
CA SER A 37 -19.52 -19.90 -17.21
C SER A 37 -19.92 -18.52 -16.68
N PRO A 38 -21.21 -18.29 -16.37
CA PRO A 38 -21.63 -17.04 -15.71
C PRO A 38 -20.91 -16.76 -14.37
N ALA A 39 -20.46 -17.80 -13.66
CA ALA A 39 -19.66 -17.64 -12.44
C ALA A 39 -18.30 -16.99 -12.72
N ASP A 40 -17.69 -17.25 -13.88
CA ASP A 40 -16.42 -16.64 -14.27
C ASP A 40 -16.54 -15.13 -14.47
N ASP A 41 -17.64 -14.69 -15.09
CA ASP A 41 -17.94 -13.27 -15.27
C ASP A 41 -18.15 -12.58 -13.93
N LEU A 42 -18.89 -13.23 -13.01
CA LEU A 42 -19.10 -12.72 -11.66
C LEU A 42 -17.80 -12.64 -10.85
N GLU A 43 -16.90 -13.60 -11.01
CA GLU A 43 -15.60 -13.60 -10.36
C GLU A 43 -14.77 -12.41 -10.87
N CYS A 44 -14.82 -12.15 -12.18
CA CYS A 44 -14.19 -10.97 -12.79
C CYS A 44 -14.73 -9.67 -12.21
N VAL A 45 -16.05 -9.56 -12.02
CA VAL A 45 -16.69 -8.41 -11.38
C VAL A 45 -16.24 -8.28 -9.92
N GLY A 46 -16.12 -9.39 -9.19
CA GLY A 46 -15.58 -9.40 -7.82
C GLY A 46 -14.16 -8.84 -7.74
N TRP A 47 -13.27 -9.26 -8.64
CA TRP A 47 -11.91 -8.74 -8.71
C TRP A 47 -11.85 -7.27 -9.09
N LEU A 48 -12.74 -6.82 -9.97
CA LEU A 48 -12.89 -5.41 -10.32
C LEU A 48 -13.37 -4.58 -9.12
N MET A 49 -14.39 -5.06 -8.40
CA MET A 49 -14.88 -4.41 -7.18
C MET A 49 -13.77 -4.32 -6.13
N LEU A 50 -13.00 -5.39 -5.95
CA LEU A 50 -11.85 -5.37 -5.04
C LEU A 50 -10.86 -4.30 -5.46
N ARG A 51 -10.49 -4.26 -6.74
CA ARG A 51 -9.61 -3.23 -7.30
C ARG A 51 -10.16 -1.82 -7.09
N CYS A 52 -11.48 -1.62 -7.15
CA CYS A 52 -12.13 -0.35 -6.83
C CYS A 52 -11.99 0.03 -5.35
N VAL A 53 -12.03 -0.95 -4.45
CA VAL A 53 -11.87 -0.73 -3.00
C VAL A 53 -10.42 -0.50 -2.60
N ILE A 54 -9.48 -1.36 -3.03
CA ILE A 54 -8.09 -1.33 -2.53
C ILE A 54 -7.12 -0.59 -3.47
N GLY A 55 -7.58 -0.12 -4.63
CA GLY A 55 -6.81 0.73 -5.54
C GLY A 55 -5.69 0.00 -6.33
N TYR A 56 -5.28 -1.19 -5.92
CA TYR A 56 -4.31 -2.02 -6.63
C TYR A 56 -4.45 -3.48 -6.23
N LEU A 57 -4.43 -4.41 -7.21
CA LEU A 57 -4.51 -5.84 -6.93
C LEU A 57 -3.12 -6.41 -6.58
N PRO A 58 -3.03 -7.38 -5.65
CA PRO A 58 -1.75 -7.92 -5.17
C PRO A 58 -0.83 -8.41 -6.30
N TRP A 59 -1.43 -9.05 -7.31
CA TRP A 59 -0.74 -9.69 -8.43
C TRP A 59 -0.34 -8.76 -9.58
N LYS A 60 -0.70 -7.47 -9.53
CA LYS A 60 -0.46 -6.56 -10.66
C LYS A 60 1.03 -6.22 -10.87
N ARG A 61 1.86 -6.28 -9.82
CA ARG A 61 3.32 -6.16 -9.96
C ARG A 61 3.88 -7.32 -10.79
N ARG A 62 3.43 -8.54 -10.52
CA ARG A 62 3.85 -9.73 -11.26
C ARG A 62 3.44 -9.64 -12.73
N ILE A 63 2.25 -9.08 -13.02
CA ILE A 63 1.82 -8.85 -14.42
C ILE A 63 2.79 -7.91 -15.16
N ALA A 64 3.31 -6.88 -14.49
CA ALA A 64 4.31 -6.00 -15.09
C ALA A 64 5.67 -6.69 -15.30
N GLU A 65 6.06 -7.60 -14.39
CA GLU A 65 7.26 -8.43 -14.53
C GLU A 65 7.12 -9.43 -15.69
N PHE A 66 5.96 -10.08 -15.82
CA PHE A 66 5.61 -10.96 -16.92
C PHE A 66 5.76 -10.30 -18.29
N LYS A 67 5.20 -9.09 -18.44
CA LYS A 67 5.29 -8.32 -19.70
C LYS A 67 6.73 -8.04 -20.14
N ARG A 68 7.70 -8.12 -19.22
CA ARG A 68 9.13 -7.96 -19.51
C ARG A 68 9.84 -9.29 -19.82
N GLY A 69 9.31 -10.42 -19.34
CA GLY A 69 10.00 -11.70 -19.30
C GLY A 69 9.73 -12.67 -20.45
N ASN A 70 8.88 -12.32 -21.44
CA ASN A 70 8.48 -13.22 -22.53
C ASN A 70 8.02 -14.62 -22.07
N VAL A 71 7.39 -14.72 -20.89
CA VAL A 71 6.83 -15.98 -20.39
C VAL A 71 5.54 -16.29 -21.16
N ALA A 72 5.24 -17.57 -21.36
CA ALA A 72 3.96 -17.98 -21.96
C ALA A 72 2.77 -17.52 -21.10
N ARG A 73 1.70 -17.05 -21.74
CA ARG A 73 0.53 -16.47 -21.07
C ARG A 73 -0.17 -17.48 -20.17
N GLU A 74 -0.20 -18.75 -20.58
CA GLU A 74 -0.84 -19.86 -19.86
C GLU A 74 -0.16 -20.11 -18.51
N VAL A 75 1.18 -20.24 -18.53
CA VAL A 75 2.01 -20.43 -17.32
C VAL A 75 1.77 -19.30 -16.33
N PHE A 76 1.66 -18.09 -16.84
CA PHE A 76 1.47 -16.92 -16.00
C PHE A 76 0.03 -16.77 -15.52
N GLY A 77 -0.97 -17.09 -16.35
CA GLY A 77 -2.37 -17.16 -15.95
C GLY A 77 -2.58 -18.12 -14.78
N GLU A 78 -1.96 -19.29 -14.82
CA GLU A 78 -1.98 -20.26 -13.72
C GLU A 78 -1.38 -19.68 -12.43
N HIS A 79 -0.29 -18.95 -12.55
CA HIS A 79 0.37 -18.30 -11.42
C HIS A 79 -0.52 -17.25 -10.76
N ILE A 80 -1.15 -16.37 -11.56
CA ILE A 80 -2.11 -15.37 -11.06
C ILE A 80 -3.34 -16.04 -10.42
N SER A 81 -3.79 -17.15 -10.99
CA SER A 81 -4.92 -17.93 -10.46
C SER A 81 -4.62 -18.48 -9.06
N ARG A 82 -3.41 -19.02 -8.86
CA ARG A 82 -2.96 -19.45 -7.54
C ARG A 82 -2.86 -18.30 -6.54
N GLU A 83 -2.36 -17.13 -6.94
CA GLU A 83 -2.35 -15.96 -6.04
C GLU A 83 -3.75 -15.51 -5.64
N LYS A 84 -4.74 -15.65 -6.53
CA LYS A 84 -6.15 -15.38 -6.24
C LYS A 84 -6.72 -16.39 -5.25
N GLU A 85 -6.44 -17.68 -5.42
CA GLU A 85 -6.85 -18.72 -4.46
C GLU A 85 -6.24 -18.50 -3.08
N GLU A 86 -4.92 -18.28 -3.02
CA GLU A 86 -4.21 -17.95 -1.78
C GLU A 86 -4.81 -16.70 -1.10
N TYR A 87 -5.22 -15.70 -1.89
CA TYR A 87 -5.90 -14.51 -1.41
C TYR A 87 -7.27 -14.84 -0.77
N LEU A 88 -8.08 -15.68 -1.41
CA LEU A 88 -9.39 -16.08 -0.89
C LEU A 88 -9.29 -16.94 0.37
N GLU A 89 -8.36 -17.90 0.39
CA GLU A 89 -8.17 -18.84 1.50
C GLU A 89 -7.58 -18.16 2.74
N SER A 90 -6.45 -17.49 2.57
CA SER A 90 -5.64 -17.01 3.69
C SER A 90 -5.86 -15.53 4.01
N GLY A 91 -6.56 -14.78 3.15
CA GLY A 91 -6.66 -13.34 3.26
C GLY A 91 -5.27 -12.69 3.22
N CYS A 92 -4.61 -12.66 2.07
CA CYS A 92 -3.30 -12.02 1.82
C CYS A 92 -2.29 -12.08 3.00
N ALA A 93 -2.21 -13.22 3.69
CA ALA A 93 -1.40 -13.36 4.90
C ALA A 93 0.10 -13.12 4.64
N GLN A 94 0.54 -13.23 3.39
CA GLN A 94 1.95 -13.17 3.02
C GLN A 94 2.32 -11.85 2.33
N ARG A 95 3.21 -11.11 2.99
CA ARG A 95 4.19 -10.13 2.46
C ARG A 95 3.82 -8.66 2.26
N ASN A 96 2.57 -8.23 2.16
CA ASN A 96 2.27 -6.79 2.10
C ASN A 96 0.96 -6.41 2.80
N LEU A 97 1.07 -5.64 3.89
CA LEU A 97 -0.05 -5.18 4.71
C LEU A 97 -1.10 -4.42 3.91
N ARG A 98 -0.68 -3.73 2.83
CA ARG A 98 -1.57 -2.92 1.98
C ARG A 98 -2.65 -3.75 1.27
N TYR A 99 -2.43 -5.04 1.07
CA TYR A 99 -3.35 -5.91 0.32
C TYR A 99 -4.19 -6.83 1.22
N ARG A 100 -4.06 -6.71 2.55
CA ARG A 100 -4.80 -7.57 3.49
C ARG A 100 -6.28 -7.23 3.61
N TYR A 101 -6.69 -6.04 3.18
CA TYR A 101 -8.07 -5.63 3.28
C TYR A 101 -8.92 -6.23 2.14
N CYS A 102 -10.01 -6.89 2.52
CA CYS A 102 -11.16 -7.16 1.67
C CYS A 102 -12.40 -6.89 2.53
N PRO A 103 -13.35 -6.04 2.10
CA PRO A 103 -14.64 -5.95 2.79
C PRO A 103 -15.24 -7.34 2.98
N GLY A 104 -15.81 -7.63 4.14
CA GLY A 104 -16.37 -8.96 4.43
C GLY A 104 -17.42 -9.37 3.40
N GLU A 105 -18.29 -8.44 3.04
CA GLU A 105 -19.33 -8.59 2.02
C GLU A 105 -18.75 -8.99 0.65
N LEU A 106 -17.64 -8.35 0.26
CA LEU A 106 -16.96 -8.65 -1.00
C LEU A 106 -16.21 -9.98 -0.95
N LYS A 107 -15.62 -10.32 0.20
CA LYS A 107 -14.97 -11.61 0.42
C LYS A 107 -15.99 -12.73 0.31
N ASP A 108 -17.14 -12.58 0.97
CA ASP A 108 -18.23 -13.56 0.93
C ASP A 108 -18.81 -13.71 -0.47
N PHE A 109 -18.95 -12.61 -1.22
CA PHE A 109 -19.31 -12.63 -2.63
C PHE A 109 -18.31 -13.43 -3.47
N LEU A 110 -17.01 -13.13 -3.35
CA LEU A 110 -15.96 -13.81 -4.11
C LEU A 110 -15.89 -15.31 -3.79
N LEU A 111 -15.99 -15.68 -2.50
CA LEU A 111 -16.02 -17.08 -2.08
C LEU A 111 -17.25 -17.82 -2.60
N SER A 112 -18.42 -17.18 -2.54
CA SER A 112 -19.67 -17.75 -3.04
C SER A 112 -19.59 -18.01 -4.54
N VAL A 113 -19.11 -17.02 -5.32
CA VAL A 113 -18.95 -17.16 -6.77
C VAL A 113 -17.92 -18.21 -7.14
N HIS A 114 -16.78 -18.25 -6.44
CA HIS A 114 -15.73 -19.23 -6.68
C HIS A 114 -16.21 -20.68 -6.47
N GLY A 115 -17.16 -20.89 -5.55
CA GLY A 115 -17.76 -22.20 -5.29
C GLY A 115 -18.76 -22.70 -6.34
N LEU A 116 -19.23 -21.85 -7.26
CA LEU A 116 -20.25 -22.19 -8.27
C LEU A 116 -19.67 -22.95 -9.47
N ALA A 117 -19.06 -24.12 -9.28
CA ALA A 117 -18.30 -24.87 -10.29
C ALA A 117 -19.11 -25.36 -11.53
N GLY A 118 -19.68 -24.44 -12.32
CA GLY A 118 -20.59 -24.70 -13.43
C GLY A 118 -22.07 -24.52 -13.10
N ASP A 119 -22.43 -24.30 -11.83
CA ASP A 119 -23.81 -24.10 -11.40
C ASP A 119 -24.36 -22.72 -11.81
N GLU A 120 -25.68 -22.64 -11.99
CA GLU A 120 -26.35 -21.37 -12.26
C GLU A 120 -26.29 -20.45 -11.03
N PRO A 121 -25.75 -19.22 -11.13
CA PRO A 121 -25.64 -18.33 -9.98
C PRO A 121 -27.00 -17.88 -9.45
N ASP A 122 -27.20 -17.95 -8.13
CA ASP A 122 -28.29 -17.24 -7.46
C ASP A 122 -27.93 -15.75 -7.33
N TYR A 123 -28.27 -14.98 -8.36
CA TYR A 123 -27.99 -13.54 -8.40
C TYR A 123 -28.64 -12.77 -7.25
N ALA A 124 -29.79 -13.22 -6.73
CA ALA A 124 -30.45 -12.54 -5.62
C ALA A 124 -29.67 -12.73 -4.32
N ALA A 125 -29.20 -13.95 -4.06
CA ALA A 125 -28.33 -14.24 -2.92
C ALA A 125 -27.00 -13.47 -3.02
N LEU A 126 -26.36 -13.49 -4.19
CA LEU A 126 -25.10 -12.75 -4.41
C LEU A 126 -25.27 -11.24 -4.25
N LEU A 127 -26.38 -10.68 -4.74
CA LEU A 127 -26.69 -9.26 -4.54
C LEU A 127 -26.94 -8.94 -3.06
N ALA A 128 -27.60 -9.84 -2.32
CA ALA A 128 -27.86 -9.66 -0.90
C ALA A 128 -26.57 -9.55 -0.07
N LEU A 129 -25.50 -10.27 -0.46
CA LEU A 129 -24.17 -10.14 0.16
C LEU A 129 -23.63 -8.71 0.04
N LEU A 130 -23.81 -8.07 -1.12
CA LEU A 130 -23.30 -6.72 -1.41
C LEU A 130 -24.25 -5.60 -0.93
N SER A 131 -25.53 -5.91 -0.73
CA SER A 131 -26.57 -4.94 -0.37
C SER A 131 -26.53 -4.52 1.11
N GLY A 132 -25.77 -5.23 1.94
CA GLY A 132 -25.63 -4.97 3.39
C GLY A 132 -24.76 -3.76 3.76
N GLY A 133 -24.29 -2.99 2.77
CA GLY A 133 -23.42 -1.84 2.98
C GLY A 133 -24.05 -0.78 3.88
N SER A 134 -23.81 -0.87 5.18
CA SER A 134 -24.23 0.14 6.14
C SER A 134 -23.54 1.48 5.88
N THR A 135 -24.26 2.57 6.16
CA THR A 135 -23.66 3.88 6.50
C THR A 135 -22.47 3.64 7.41
N GLY A 136 -21.27 4.07 7.03
CA GLY A 136 -20.06 3.75 7.78
C GLY A 136 -19.05 2.84 7.07
N ALA A 137 -19.31 2.35 5.84
CA ALA A 137 -18.41 1.43 5.16
C ALA A 137 -17.02 2.04 4.89
N TRP A 138 -16.97 3.34 4.59
CA TRP A 138 -15.71 4.08 4.44
C TRP A 138 -14.98 4.21 5.78
N GLU A 139 -15.68 4.56 6.83
CA GLU A 139 -15.15 4.71 8.18
C GLU A 139 -14.61 3.38 8.71
N ARG A 140 -15.29 2.26 8.42
CA ARG A 140 -14.79 0.90 8.67
C ARG A 140 -13.53 0.62 7.87
N LEU A 141 -13.53 0.89 6.56
CA LEU A 141 -12.35 0.74 5.71
C LEU A 141 -11.16 1.55 6.26
N VAL A 142 -11.35 2.82 6.60
CA VAL A 142 -10.30 3.67 7.18
C VAL A 142 -9.81 3.09 8.49
N ARG A 143 -10.73 2.72 9.39
CA ARG A 143 -10.39 2.13 10.69
C ARG A 143 -9.60 0.83 10.54
N ASP A 144 -10.01 -0.03 9.62
CA ASP A 144 -9.37 -1.33 9.40
C ASP A 144 -8.00 -1.15 8.71
N LEU A 145 -7.88 -0.23 7.75
CA LEU A 145 -6.59 0.18 7.17
C LEU A 145 -5.64 0.72 8.25
N ASN A 146 -6.12 1.60 9.12
CA ASN A 146 -5.34 2.13 10.23
C ASN A 146 -4.91 1.03 11.22
N ARG A 147 -5.80 0.09 11.56
CA ARG A 147 -5.52 -1.05 12.44
C ARG A 147 -4.47 -2.00 11.88
N MET A 148 -4.40 -2.14 10.57
CA MET A 148 -3.40 -2.99 9.92
C MET A 148 -1.98 -2.40 9.97
N GLY A 149 -1.80 -1.24 10.61
CA GLY A 149 -0.48 -0.64 10.82
C GLY A 149 0.21 -0.24 9.53
N THR A 150 -0.57 0.00 8.46
CA THR A 150 0.01 0.59 7.25
C THR A 150 0.40 2.02 7.61
N SER A 151 1.70 2.27 7.70
CA SER A 151 2.32 3.51 8.17
C SER A 151 1.98 4.78 7.37
N PHE A 152 1.13 4.68 6.36
CA PHE A 152 0.73 5.79 5.51
C PHE A 152 -0.25 6.69 6.29
N ALA A 153 0.27 7.83 6.77
CA ALA A 153 -0.51 8.96 7.28
C ALA A 153 -1.64 9.37 6.31
N PRO A 154 -2.65 10.09 6.82
CA PRO A 154 -4.06 9.75 6.66
C PRO A 154 -4.37 9.19 5.27
N THR A 155 -4.74 7.92 5.20
CA THR A 155 -5.14 7.29 3.94
C THR A 155 -6.38 7.96 3.34
N VAL A 156 -7.10 8.77 4.12
CA VAL A 156 -8.32 9.48 3.72
C VAL A 156 -8.30 10.93 4.18
N VAL A 157 -8.56 11.84 3.26
CA VAL A 157 -8.85 13.25 3.50
C VAL A 157 -10.28 13.56 3.07
N VAL A 158 -10.87 14.62 3.61
CA VAL A 158 -12.24 15.05 3.29
C VAL A 158 -12.25 16.42 2.64
N ALA A 159 -13.11 16.60 1.63
CA ALA A 159 -13.35 17.88 0.96
C ALA A 159 -14.06 18.85 1.91
N ALA A 160 -13.27 19.67 2.62
CA ALA A 160 -13.75 20.57 3.67
C ALA A 160 -14.71 21.65 3.14
N ARG A 161 -14.52 22.03 1.86
CA ARG A 161 -15.22 23.15 1.21
C ARG A 161 -16.15 22.73 0.07
N GLY A 162 -16.38 21.43 -0.11
CA GLY A 162 -17.17 20.91 -1.24
C GLY A 162 -16.53 21.21 -2.61
N GLU A 163 -15.21 21.29 -2.65
CA GLU A 163 -14.43 21.56 -3.86
C GLU A 163 -13.14 20.72 -3.80
N VAL A 164 -12.75 20.17 -4.94
CA VAL A 164 -11.45 19.52 -5.12
C VAL A 164 -10.73 20.14 -6.30
N SER A 165 -9.42 20.32 -6.17
CA SER A 165 -8.54 20.76 -7.25
C SER A 165 -7.48 19.68 -7.47
N TRP A 166 -7.27 19.28 -8.73
CA TRP A 166 -6.34 18.21 -9.06
C TRP A 166 -5.48 18.51 -10.29
N ARG A 167 -4.40 17.74 -10.43
CA ARG A 167 -3.51 17.72 -11.59
C ARG A 167 -3.25 16.27 -12.02
N PRO A 168 -3.15 15.98 -13.32
CA PRO A 168 -2.68 14.69 -13.79
C PRO A 168 -1.22 14.44 -13.37
N HIS A 169 -0.82 13.18 -13.27
CA HIS A 169 0.54 12.78 -12.85
C HIS A 169 1.66 13.41 -13.67
N HIS A 170 1.43 13.66 -14.96
CA HIS A 170 2.36 14.33 -15.86
C HIS A 170 2.15 15.85 -15.77
N PHE A 171 2.77 16.46 -14.76
CA PHE A 171 2.67 17.89 -14.44
C PHE A 171 3.06 18.80 -15.62
N ALA A 172 2.09 19.32 -16.36
CA ALA A 172 2.17 20.68 -16.88
C ALA A 172 1.62 21.62 -15.78
N ALA A 173 2.31 22.73 -15.48
CA ALA A 173 1.94 23.63 -14.38
C ALA A 173 0.53 24.25 -14.53
N ASP A 174 0.06 24.23 -15.77
CA ASP A 174 -1.17 24.76 -16.34
C ASP A 174 -2.31 23.72 -16.46
N ALA A 175 -2.08 22.45 -16.08
CA ALA A 175 -3.09 21.38 -16.14
C ALA A 175 -3.94 21.25 -14.86
N GLU A 176 -4.10 22.32 -14.08
CA GLU A 176 -4.93 22.30 -12.87
C GLU A 176 -6.42 22.34 -13.25
N ALA A 177 -7.17 21.35 -12.79
CA ALA A 177 -8.61 21.29 -12.91
C ALA A 177 -9.26 21.36 -11.52
N SER A 178 -10.52 21.79 -11.46
CA SER A 178 -11.30 21.83 -10.22
C SER A 178 -12.75 21.46 -10.47
N ALA A 179 -13.40 20.91 -9.45
CA ALA A 179 -14.80 20.51 -9.50
C ALA A 179 -15.45 20.66 -8.13
N ALA A 180 -16.73 21.00 -8.13
CA ALA A 180 -17.57 20.92 -6.93
C ALA A 180 -17.83 19.45 -6.60
N VAL A 181 -17.73 19.12 -5.32
CA VAL A 181 -18.06 17.80 -4.74
C VAL A 181 -18.90 18.02 -3.48
N PRO A 182 -19.63 17.01 -2.99
CA PRO A 182 -20.31 17.12 -1.70
C PRO A 182 -19.34 17.49 -0.58
N GLN A 183 -19.78 18.34 0.35
CA GLN A 183 -18.95 18.66 1.51
C GLN A 183 -18.76 17.41 2.37
N GLY A 184 -17.53 17.17 2.82
CA GLY A 184 -17.17 15.95 3.54
C GLY A 184 -16.86 14.75 2.63
N GLN A 185 -16.87 14.94 1.29
CA GLN A 185 -16.51 13.89 0.36
C GLN A 185 -15.13 13.32 0.67
N HIS A 186 -15.06 12.00 0.83
CA HIS A 186 -13.83 11.28 1.12
C HIS A 186 -12.96 11.13 -0.13
N VAL A 187 -11.66 11.37 0.03
CA VAL A 187 -10.64 11.16 -0.99
C VAL A 187 -9.54 10.30 -0.39
N ARG A 188 -9.24 9.17 -1.03
CA ARG A 188 -8.08 8.35 -0.63
C ARG A 188 -6.79 8.87 -1.23
N VAL A 189 -5.74 8.90 -0.44
CA VAL A 189 -4.41 9.36 -0.83
C VAL A 189 -3.35 8.32 -0.52
N THR A 190 -2.26 8.32 -1.29
CA THR A 190 -1.16 7.36 -1.11
C THR A 190 -0.20 7.73 0.03
N GLY A 191 -0.39 8.91 0.63
CA GLY A 191 0.53 9.52 1.59
C GLY A 191 1.74 10.22 0.95
N ARG A 192 1.92 10.12 -0.38
CA ARG A 192 2.96 10.89 -1.06
C ARG A 192 2.57 12.34 -1.19
N GLU A 193 3.51 13.21 -0.84
CA GLU A 193 3.33 14.65 -0.93
C GLU A 193 4.23 15.27 -1.99
N ARG A 194 3.76 16.38 -2.57
CA ARG A 194 4.57 17.22 -3.45
C ARG A 194 4.29 18.68 -3.16
N TRP A 195 5.37 19.45 -3.08
CA TRP A 195 5.34 20.90 -2.93
C TRP A 195 5.64 21.55 -4.28
N CYS A 196 4.81 22.51 -4.68
CA CYS A 196 5.04 23.29 -5.90
C CYS A 196 5.63 24.67 -5.57
N GLU A 197 6.34 25.29 -6.52
CA GLU A 197 7.00 26.60 -6.37
C GLU A 197 6.01 27.73 -5.98
N GLY A 198 4.72 27.57 -6.27
CA GLY A 198 3.65 28.48 -5.83
C GLY A 198 3.13 28.27 -4.40
N GLY A 199 3.82 27.50 -3.55
CA GLY A 199 3.48 27.34 -2.14
C GLY A 199 2.31 26.40 -1.83
N GLY A 200 1.89 25.56 -2.78
CA GLY A 200 0.81 24.59 -2.58
C GLY A 200 1.34 23.19 -2.24
N GLN A 201 0.76 22.56 -1.21
CA GLN A 201 0.92 21.14 -0.90
C GLN A 201 -0.09 20.31 -1.70
N TRP A 202 0.40 19.23 -2.29
CA TRP A 202 -0.38 18.28 -3.09
C TRP A 202 -0.19 16.86 -2.55
N LEU A 203 -1.26 16.09 -2.54
CA LEU A 203 -1.25 14.67 -2.16
C LEU A 203 -1.53 13.81 -3.39
N GLU A 204 -0.77 12.74 -3.57
CA GLU A 204 -1.06 11.79 -4.64
C GLU A 204 -2.34 11.02 -4.28
N VAL A 205 -3.31 11.02 -5.19
CA VAL A 205 -4.60 10.35 -5.03
C VAL A 205 -4.44 8.86 -5.30
N GLU A 206 -5.03 8.05 -4.44
CA GLU A 206 -5.11 6.62 -4.66
C GLU A 206 -6.19 6.31 -5.69
N ARG A 207 -5.90 5.40 -6.62
CA ARG A 207 -6.78 5.06 -7.76
C ARG A 207 -7.95 4.17 -7.35
N VAL A 208 -8.64 4.50 -6.28
CA VAL A 208 -9.84 3.81 -5.79
C VAL A 208 -11.08 4.43 -6.41
N TRP A 209 -12.15 3.64 -6.51
CA TRP A 209 -13.43 4.19 -6.87
C TRP A 209 -13.99 4.99 -5.69
N ALA A 210 -14.25 6.27 -5.95
CA ALA A 210 -14.93 7.17 -5.03
C ALA A 210 -16.06 7.81 -5.83
N PRO A 211 -17.31 7.35 -5.66
CA PRO A 211 -18.44 7.98 -6.34
C PRO A 211 -18.46 9.48 -6.00
N GLU A 212 -18.97 10.29 -6.92
CA GLU A 212 -19.07 11.76 -6.79
C GLU A 212 -17.73 12.52 -6.93
N LEU A 213 -16.59 11.82 -6.99
CA LEU A 213 -15.32 12.42 -7.41
C LEU A 213 -15.19 12.47 -8.94
N PRO A 214 -14.45 13.45 -9.48
CA PRO A 214 -14.12 13.49 -10.91
C PRO A 214 -13.42 12.20 -11.37
N MET A 215 -13.84 11.66 -12.52
CA MET A 215 -13.28 10.43 -13.11
C MET A 215 -11.76 10.50 -13.32
N ALA A 216 -11.21 11.69 -13.53
CA ALA A 216 -9.76 11.92 -13.64
C ALA A 216 -8.98 11.53 -12.37
N LEU A 217 -9.65 11.43 -11.22
CA LEU A 217 -9.05 10.95 -9.97
C LEU A 217 -8.95 9.42 -9.88
N LEU A 218 -9.57 8.68 -10.81
CA LEU A 218 -9.34 7.23 -10.96
C LEU A 218 -8.01 6.92 -11.65
N GLU A 219 -7.43 7.92 -12.32
CA GLU A 219 -6.09 7.87 -12.87
C GLU A 219 -5.05 8.33 -11.82
N GLN A 220 -3.77 8.27 -12.17
CA GLN A 220 -2.76 8.83 -11.28
C GLN A 220 -2.86 10.36 -11.32
N SER A 221 -3.25 10.92 -10.19
CA SER A 221 -3.52 12.35 -10.05
C SER A 221 -3.01 12.85 -8.70
N TRP A 222 -2.83 14.15 -8.62
CA TRP A 222 -2.45 14.86 -7.40
C TRP A 222 -3.59 15.79 -7.01
N ILE A 223 -3.97 15.82 -5.74
CA ILE A 223 -5.03 16.68 -5.22
C ILE A 223 -4.44 17.73 -4.28
N ARG A 224 -4.95 18.95 -4.38
CA ARG A 224 -4.44 20.10 -3.63
C ARG A 224 -5.01 20.13 -2.21
N VAL A 225 -4.15 20.35 -1.21
CA VAL A 225 -4.57 20.38 0.21
C VAL A 225 -5.17 21.74 0.59
N ALA A 226 -4.56 22.84 0.14
CA ALA A 226 -4.97 24.20 0.49
C ALA A 226 -4.70 25.20 -0.65
N ASP A 227 -5.49 26.27 -0.67
CA ASP A 227 -5.33 27.42 -1.56
C ASP A 227 -5.27 28.73 -0.75
N GLY A 228 -5.23 29.88 -1.44
CA GLY A 228 -5.23 31.20 -0.78
C GLY A 228 -6.52 31.51 0.01
N ARG A 229 -7.56 30.68 -0.12
CA ARG A 229 -8.83 30.78 0.63
C ARG A 229 -8.88 29.80 1.81
N GLY A 230 -7.84 29.00 2.05
CA GLY A 230 -7.72 28.06 3.16
C GLY A 230 -7.63 26.59 2.74
N ALA A 231 -7.92 25.67 3.68
CA ALA A 231 -7.86 24.23 3.42
C ALA A 231 -8.99 23.79 2.47
N LEU A 232 -8.64 23.12 1.38
CA LEU A 232 -9.57 22.39 0.50
C LEU A 232 -9.84 20.99 1.07
N LEU A 233 -8.79 20.36 1.60
CA LEU A 233 -8.83 19.04 2.19
C LEU A 233 -8.36 19.12 3.63
N VAL A 234 -9.05 18.39 4.51
CA VAL A 234 -8.58 18.15 5.88
C VAL A 234 -8.45 16.65 6.11
N PRO A 235 -7.49 16.20 6.94
CA PRO A 235 -7.47 14.81 7.36
C PRO A 235 -8.84 14.41 7.92
N LEU A 236 -9.34 13.23 7.54
CA LEU A 236 -10.51 12.68 8.24
C LEU A 236 -10.10 12.48 9.70
N ALA A 237 -10.63 13.32 10.59
CA ALA A 237 -10.34 13.21 12.01
C ALA A 237 -10.81 11.82 12.45
N SER A 238 -9.88 11.00 12.93
CA SER A 238 -10.23 9.81 13.70
C SER A 238 -11.11 10.32 14.84
N GLU A 239 -12.38 9.92 14.92
CA GLU A 239 -13.28 10.31 16.04
C GLU A 239 -12.80 9.79 17.41
N GLU A 240 -11.57 9.26 17.50
CA GLU A 240 -10.92 8.90 18.75
C GLU A 240 -10.35 10.16 19.43
N THR A 241 -11.21 10.72 20.29
CA THR A 241 -10.90 11.28 21.62
C THR A 241 -9.95 12.48 21.69
N SER A 242 -10.49 13.59 22.18
CA SER A 242 -9.76 14.78 22.66
C SER A 242 -8.98 14.55 23.97
N GLU A 243 -8.32 13.42 24.10
CA GLU A 243 -7.18 13.26 25.00
C GLU A 243 -6.01 13.01 24.06
N THR A 244 -5.14 14.00 23.83
CA THR A 244 -3.92 13.77 23.05
C THR A 244 -3.12 12.65 23.72
N PRO A 245 -3.13 11.40 23.21
CA PRO A 245 -2.14 10.46 23.64
C PRO A 245 -0.89 10.95 22.93
N GLU A 246 0.18 11.23 23.66
CA GLU A 246 1.49 11.22 23.02
C GLU A 246 1.64 9.81 22.43
N THR A 247 1.28 9.61 21.17
CA THR A 247 1.47 8.37 20.44
C THR A 247 2.97 8.22 20.35
N THR A 248 3.53 7.54 21.35
CA THR A 248 4.93 7.20 21.45
C THR A 248 5.21 6.26 20.30
N SER A 249 5.74 6.82 19.21
CA SER A 249 6.14 6.04 18.04
C SER A 249 7.06 4.92 18.49
N ARG A 250 6.87 3.73 17.93
CA ARG A 250 7.75 2.60 18.21
C ARG A 250 8.91 2.64 17.24
N PHE A 251 10.08 2.22 17.69
CA PHE A 251 11.27 2.17 16.83
C PHE A 251 11.79 0.74 16.79
N PHE A 252 12.31 0.35 15.63
CA PHE A 252 12.86 -0.97 15.40
C PHE A 252 14.21 -0.83 14.73
N LEU A 253 15.12 -1.74 15.04
CA LEU A 253 16.44 -1.83 14.47
C LEU A 253 16.49 -2.98 13.47
N VAL A 254 17.01 -2.71 12.28
CA VAL A 254 17.26 -3.73 11.24
C VAL A 254 18.71 -3.63 10.79
N GLY A 255 19.30 -4.73 10.33
CA GLY A 255 20.65 -4.69 9.79
C GLY A 255 21.14 -5.97 9.17
N SER A 256 22.40 -5.96 8.75
CA SER A 256 23.00 -7.04 7.95
C SER A 256 23.38 -8.29 8.75
N TRP A 257 23.25 -8.29 10.08
CA TRP A 257 23.63 -9.43 10.93
C TRP A 257 22.70 -10.65 10.77
N ASP A 258 21.46 -10.43 10.34
CA ASP A 258 20.45 -11.46 10.08
C ASP A 258 19.91 -11.38 8.65
N ASP A 259 20.70 -10.82 7.72
CA ASP A 259 20.27 -10.58 6.33
C ASP A 259 18.97 -9.76 6.24
N TRP A 260 18.82 -8.76 7.13
CA TRP A 260 17.66 -7.85 7.16
C TRP A 260 16.32 -8.56 7.41
N ALA A 261 16.35 -9.76 7.99
CA ALA A 261 15.19 -10.64 8.05
C ALA A 261 14.08 -10.12 8.98
N LEU A 262 14.40 -9.66 10.20
CA LEU A 262 13.40 -9.25 11.18
C LEU A 262 13.74 -7.92 11.89
N PRO A 263 12.80 -6.96 11.94
CA PRO A 263 12.97 -5.78 12.78
C PRO A 263 13.03 -6.13 14.26
N LEU A 264 14.12 -5.75 14.93
CA LEU A 264 14.33 -5.89 16.36
C LEU A 264 13.74 -4.68 17.10
N PRO A 265 12.74 -4.82 17.99
CA PRO A 265 12.20 -3.69 18.73
C PRO A 265 13.26 -2.96 19.56
N LEU A 266 13.27 -1.63 19.47
CA LEU A 266 14.07 -0.77 20.35
C LEU A 266 13.24 -0.48 21.62
N GLU A 267 13.70 -0.97 22.75
CA GLU A 267 13.00 -0.82 24.03
C GLU A 267 13.28 0.55 24.66
N PRO A 268 12.29 1.22 25.28
CA PRO A 268 12.52 2.46 26.02
C PRO A 268 13.61 2.28 27.09
N SER A 269 14.59 3.17 27.08
CA SER A 269 15.67 3.17 28.05
C SER A 269 15.19 3.72 29.39
N THR A 270 15.59 3.08 30.48
CA THR A 270 15.36 3.60 31.85
C THR A 270 16.18 4.85 32.16
N ALA A 271 17.23 5.14 31.37
CA ALA A 271 18.13 6.25 31.58
C ALA A 271 17.61 7.60 31.07
N GLY A 272 16.49 7.64 30.33
CA GLY A 272 15.90 8.88 29.84
C GLY A 272 14.52 8.66 29.22
N ALA A 273 13.59 9.56 29.51
CA ALA A 273 12.16 9.45 29.15
C ALA A 273 11.85 9.41 27.64
N SER A 274 12.84 9.37 26.74
CA SER A 274 12.60 9.28 25.29
C SER A 274 13.75 8.67 24.49
N THR A 275 14.67 7.94 25.13
CA THR A 275 15.71 7.19 24.42
C THR A 275 15.29 5.73 24.33
N TYR A 276 15.68 5.06 23.26
CA TYR A 276 15.37 3.64 23.02
C TYR A 276 16.67 2.87 22.80
N CYS A 277 16.71 1.58 23.16
CA CYS A 277 17.89 0.76 22.97
C CYS A 277 17.58 -0.68 22.58
N ALA A 278 18.50 -1.28 21.84
CA ALA A 278 18.51 -2.71 21.52
C ALA A 278 19.95 -3.23 21.57
N THR A 279 20.08 -4.52 21.84
CA THR A 279 21.35 -5.24 21.79
C THR A 279 21.23 -6.34 20.76
N VAL A 280 22.22 -6.43 19.88
CA VAL A 280 22.33 -7.43 18.82
C VAL A 280 23.52 -8.33 19.14
N GLU A 281 23.32 -9.64 19.07
CA GLU A 281 24.39 -10.62 19.13
C GLU A 281 25.07 -10.74 17.75
N LEU A 282 26.38 -10.61 17.72
CA LEU A 282 27.21 -10.66 16.52
C LEU A 282 27.86 -12.04 16.39
N GLY A 283 27.82 -12.61 15.19
CA GLY A 283 28.56 -13.84 14.88
C GLY A 283 30.09 -13.62 14.86
N SER A 284 30.85 -14.70 15.12
CA SER A 284 32.31 -14.69 15.02
C SER A 284 32.74 -14.36 13.58
N GLY A 285 33.43 -13.24 13.38
CA GLY A 285 33.93 -12.81 12.07
C GLY A 285 33.10 -11.74 11.36
N SER A 286 32.40 -10.89 12.11
CA SER A 286 31.62 -9.80 11.51
C SER A 286 32.51 -8.80 10.77
N GLY A 287 32.31 -8.73 9.45
CA GLY A 287 32.79 -7.62 8.63
C GLY A 287 32.06 -6.31 8.98
N PRO A 288 32.18 -5.27 8.14
CA PRO A 288 31.38 -4.07 8.30
C PRO A 288 29.88 -4.42 8.40
N LEU A 289 29.21 -3.89 9.42
CA LEU A 289 27.78 -4.05 9.61
C LEU A 289 27.05 -2.85 9.02
N GLU A 290 25.91 -3.12 8.42
CA GLU A 290 24.97 -2.11 7.95
C GLU A 290 23.69 -2.18 8.78
N LEU A 291 23.12 -1.02 9.15
CA LEU A 291 21.87 -0.95 9.91
C LEU A 291 21.03 0.27 9.56
N GLN A 292 19.74 0.20 9.87
CA GLN A 292 18.78 1.31 9.81
C GLN A 292 17.81 1.23 11.00
N VAL A 293 17.22 2.36 11.37
CA VAL A 293 16.11 2.42 12.34
C VAL A 293 14.81 2.62 11.58
N LEU A 294 13.81 1.77 11.84
CA LEU A 294 12.47 1.89 11.29
C LEU A 294 11.54 2.55 12.32
N GLN A 295 10.71 3.48 11.86
CA GLN A 295 9.59 3.98 12.66
C GLN A 295 8.38 3.06 12.45
N ASP A 296 7.76 2.62 13.55
CA ASP A 296 6.58 1.75 13.59
C ASP A 296 6.75 0.43 12.81
N GLY A 297 8.00 -0.02 12.64
CA GLY A 297 8.34 -1.27 11.94
C GLY A 297 8.24 -1.16 10.41
N ASP A 298 8.13 0.06 9.89
CA ASP A 298 7.89 0.29 8.48
C ASP A 298 9.17 0.59 7.69
N TRP A 299 9.41 -0.23 6.66
CA TRP A 299 10.49 -0.05 5.70
C TRP A 299 10.34 1.20 4.82
N SER A 300 9.18 1.85 4.71
CA SER A 300 9.11 3.15 4.02
C SER A 300 9.44 4.34 4.93
N ARG A 301 9.62 4.11 6.24
CA ARG A 301 9.90 5.12 7.26
C ARG A 301 11.21 4.80 7.98
N ARG A 302 12.31 4.87 7.22
CA ARG A 302 13.65 4.59 7.73
C ARG A 302 14.36 5.88 8.11
N TYR A 303 15.14 5.81 9.17
CA TYR A 303 16.17 6.80 9.46
C TYR A 303 17.49 6.34 8.84
N TYR A 304 18.20 7.28 8.23
CA TYR A 304 19.38 7.00 7.42
C TYR A 304 20.43 8.11 7.58
N PRO A 305 21.73 7.80 7.38
CA PRO A 305 22.78 8.81 7.45
C PRO A 305 22.81 9.67 6.18
N LYS A 306 23.04 10.96 6.37
CA LYS A 306 23.57 11.86 5.34
C LYS A 306 25.00 12.23 5.70
N TYR A 307 25.96 11.58 5.08
CA TYR A 307 27.38 11.75 5.37
C TYR A 307 27.91 13.13 4.95
N ARG A 308 28.73 13.73 5.81
CA ARG A 308 29.52 14.94 5.57
C ARG A 308 30.96 14.69 6.01
N GLY A 309 31.72 13.97 5.17
CA GLY A 309 33.07 13.51 5.52
C GLY A 309 33.01 12.32 6.47
N ALA A 310 33.66 12.43 7.63
CA ALA A 310 33.65 11.40 8.67
C ALA A 310 32.39 11.43 9.55
N ASP A 311 31.70 12.58 9.57
CA ASP A 311 30.47 12.77 10.35
C ASP A 311 29.23 12.47 9.50
N PHE A 312 28.09 12.30 10.17
CA PHE A 312 26.80 12.15 9.53
C PHE A 312 25.69 12.89 10.28
N GLU A 313 24.67 13.28 9.55
CA GLU A 313 23.39 13.79 10.07
C GLU A 313 22.33 12.70 9.93
N VAL A 314 21.49 12.48 10.95
CA VAL A 314 20.39 11.50 10.86
C VAL A 314 19.19 12.12 10.14
N CYS A 315 18.90 11.63 8.94
CA CYS A 315 17.76 12.01 8.11
C CYS A 315 16.60 11.01 8.25
N GLY A 316 15.43 11.37 7.70
CA GLY A 316 14.22 10.55 7.72
C GLY A 316 13.15 11.04 8.71
N PRO A 317 12.06 10.27 8.95
CA PRO A 317 11.76 9.01 8.27
C PRO A 317 11.48 9.22 6.77
N ALA A 318 12.06 8.38 5.90
CA ALA A 318 11.74 8.36 4.46
C ALA A 318 12.06 6.98 3.85
N ASP A 319 11.61 6.76 2.61
CA ASP A 319 11.92 5.56 1.83
C ASP A 319 13.34 5.67 1.25
N ALA A 320 14.32 5.40 2.10
CA ALA A 320 15.75 5.53 1.82
C ALA A 320 16.44 4.16 1.76
N ASP A 321 15.99 3.33 0.83
CA ASP A 321 16.55 1.99 0.62
C ASP A 321 18.03 2.03 0.22
N GLY A 322 18.84 1.15 0.81
CA GLY A 322 20.28 1.05 0.57
C GLY A 322 21.14 2.17 1.18
N ILE A 323 20.55 3.17 1.85
CA ILE A 323 21.30 4.23 2.54
C ILE A 323 21.43 3.88 4.02
N ASN A 324 22.47 3.10 4.34
CA ASN A 324 22.60 2.44 5.64
C ASN A 324 23.67 3.10 6.51
N PHE A 325 23.47 3.06 7.83
CA PHE A 325 24.55 3.35 8.77
C PHE A 325 25.56 2.22 8.70
N ARG A 326 26.82 2.56 8.46
CA ARG A 326 27.93 1.61 8.42
C ARG A 326 28.74 1.67 9.69
N VAL A 327 28.85 0.55 10.39
CA VAL A 327 29.63 0.42 11.63
C VAL A 327 30.64 -0.71 11.47
N ARG A 328 31.83 -0.55 12.05
CA ARG A 328 32.89 -1.58 11.99
C ARG A 328 33.16 -2.11 13.39
N PRO A 329 32.75 -3.35 13.68
CA PRO A 329 33.07 -3.99 14.97
C PRO A 329 34.59 -4.16 15.12
N PRO A 330 35.15 -3.85 16.30
CA PRO A 330 36.50 -4.28 16.65
C PRO A 330 36.63 -5.82 16.63
N PRO A 331 37.83 -6.37 16.39
CA PRO A 331 38.03 -7.81 16.46
C PRO A 331 37.64 -8.39 17.83
N GLY A 332 36.87 -9.47 17.82
CA GLY A 332 36.44 -10.18 19.02
C GLY A 332 35.21 -9.62 19.72
N CYS A 333 34.57 -8.58 19.18
CA CYS A 333 33.28 -8.11 19.71
C CYS A 333 32.16 -9.11 19.39
N GLU A 334 31.38 -9.42 20.41
CA GLU A 334 30.27 -10.36 20.32
C GLU A 334 28.92 -9.64 20.33
N ARG A 335 28.88 -8.38 20.76
CA ARG A 335 27.63 -7.62 20.88
C ARG A 335 27.73 -6.21 20.33
N LEU A 336 26.61 -5.75 19.77
CA LEU A 336 26.37 -4.37 19.34
C LEU A 336 25.16 -3.83 20.11
N ARG A 337 25.37 -2.80 20.93
CA ARG A 337 24.29 -2.05 21.57
C ARG A 337 24.04 -0.78 20.77
N VAL A 338 22.80 -0.55 20.36
CA VAL A 338 22.36 0.68 19.67
C VAL A 338 21.47 1.49 20.59
N THR A 339 21.69 2.81 20.63
CA THR A 339 20.86 3.78 21.35
C THR A 339 20.29 4.79 20.35
N TRP A 340 18.99 5.03 20.42
CA TRP A 340 18.24 5.92 19.53
C TRP A 340 17.51 7.00 20.32
N ASP A 341 17.75 8.27 19.98
CA ASP A 341 16.96 9.42 20.43
C ASP A 341 16.27 10.06 19.21
N PRO A 342 14.93 9.97 19.09
CA PRO A 342 14.21 10.53 17.95
C PRO A 342 14.00 12.05 18.03
N ARG A 343 14.38 12.71 19.13
CA ARG A 343 14.09 14.14 19.36
C ARG A 343 15.13 15.06 18.76
N GLY A 344 14.74 16.30 18.50
CA GLY A 344 15.63 17.36 18.04
C GLY A 344 16.36 16.98 16.75
N GLN A 345 17.68 17.08 16.75
CA GLN A 345 18.53 16.68 15.60
C GLN A 345 18.58 15.16 15.38
N ARG A 346 17.97 14.39 16.28
CA ARG A 346 18.05 12.93 16.39
C ARG A 346 19.47 12.44 16.62
N ARG A 347 19.60 11.36 17.35
CA ARG A 347 20.91 10.80 17.66
C ARG A 347 20.86 9.29 17.62
N LEU A 348 21.78 8.71 16.86
CA LEU A 348 22.00 7.27 16.81
C LEU A 348 23.42 7.01 17.29
N GLU A 349 23.55 6.20 18.33
CA GLU A 349 24.83 5.82 18.91
C GLU A 349 24.94 4.30 18.96
N TRP A 350 26.18 3.81 18.95
CA TRP A 350 26.45 2.40 19.08
C TRP A 350 27.69 2.12 19.93
N HIS A 351 27.66 1.01 20.65
CA HIS A 351 28.74 0.52 21.47
C HIS A 351 28.95 -0.98 21.22
N PHE A 352 30.21 -1.39 21.11
CA PHE A 352 30.59 -2.79 20.99
C PHE A 352 31.09 -3.32 22.34
N SER A 353 30.80 -4.59 22.64
CA SER A 353 31.27 -5.28 23.84
C SER A 353 31.62 -6.73 23.58
#